data_AF-A0A256YEC3-F1
#
_entry.id   AF-A0A256YEC3-F1
#
_cell.length_a   1.000
_cell.length_b   1.000
_cell.length_c   1.000
_cell.angle_alpha   90.00
_cell.angle_beta   90.00
_cell.angle_gamma   90.00
#
_symmetry.space_group_name_H-M   'P 1'
#
loop_
_entity.id
_entity.type
_entity.pdbx_description
1 polymer ?
#
loop_
_entity_poly.entity_id
_entity_poly.type
_entity_poly.pdbx_seq_one_letter_code
_entity_poly.pdbx_strand_id
1 'polypeptide(L)'
;MLEFLEMITIDKKMERPKYRFHYQDNEGRLIVRWDNAKHHPEVNTYPDHKHVKAEGNVESSDTPGLIKVLEEINNKIIEGSGY
;
A
#
# COMPACT_ATOMS: atom_id res chain seq x y z
N MET A 1 -2.48 12.40 -13.73
CA MET A 1 -3.20 11.14 -14.04
C MET A 1 -3.34 10.37 -12.75
N LEU A 2 -4.50 9.81 -12.41
CA LEU A 2 -4.59 8.91 -11.27
C LEU A 2 -3.85 7.62 -11.61
N GLU A 3 -2.96 7.18 -10.73
CA GLU A 3 -2.10 6.03 -10.99
C GLU A 3 -2.15 5.02 -9.84
N PHE A 4 -2.31 3.76 -10.23
CA PHE A 4 -2.20 2.60 -9.35
C PHE A 4 -1.16 1.65 -9.92
N LEU A 5 -0.23 1.19 -9.08
CA LEU A 5 0.79 0.21 -9.42
C LEU A 5 0.71 -0.98 -8.46
N GLU A 6 0.58 -2.18 -9.02
CA GLU A 6 0.82 -3.43 -8.32
C GLU A 6 2.17 -4.01 -8.76
N MET A 7 2.99 -4.37 -7.79
CA MET A 7 4.21 -5.13 -8.00
C MET A 7 4.23 -6.29 -7.01
N ILE A 8 4.30 -7.51 -7.53
CA ILE A 8 4.39 -8.73 -6.74
C ILE A 8 5.54 -9.57 -7.28
N THR A 9 6.41 -10.02 -6.39
CA THR A 9 7.39 -11.06 -6.69
C THR A 9 6.91 -12.37 -6.09
N ILE A 10 6.84 -13.41 -6.91
CA ILE A 10 6.57 -14.79 -6.49
C ILE A 10 7.84 -15.61 -6.71
N ASP A 11 8.24 -16.37 -5.69
CA ASP A 11 9.41 -17.25 -5.79
C ASP A 11 9.05 -18.66 -6.28
N LYS A 12 10.06 -19.54 -6.37
CA LYS A 12 9.86 -20.93 -6.82
C LYS A 12 8.98 -21.77 -5.87
N LYS A 13 8.77 -21.33 -4.64
CA LYS A 13 7.94 -22.00 -3.63
C LYS A 13 6.51 -21.45 -3.63
N MET A 14 6.16 -20.57 -4.57
CA MET A 14 4.89 -19.85 -4.59
C MET A 14 4.69 -18.94 -3.36
N GLU A 15 5.79 -18.51 -2.74
CA GLU A 15 5.77 -17.52 -1.67
C GLU A 15 5.80 -16.11 -2.27
N ARG A 16 5.34 -15.12 -1.48
CA ARG A 16 5.34 -13.70 -1.84
C ARG A 16 6.41 -12.93 -1.06
N PRO A 17 7.70 -13.06 -1.41
CA PRO A 17 8.78 -12.42 -0.65
C PRO A 17 8.78 -10.89 -0.75
N LYS A 18 8.19 -10.31 -1.81
CA LYS A 18 8.16 -8.86 -2.01
C LYS A 18 6.85 -8.41 -2.64
N TYR A 19 6.33 -7.30 -2.15
CA TYR A 19 5.27 -6.60 -2.83
C TYR A 19 5.33 -5.09 -2.66
N ARG A 20 4.61 -4.40 -3.54
CA ARG A 20 4.29 -2.99 -3.43
C ARG A 20 2.95 -2.74 -4.12
N PHE A 21 2.04 -2.09 -3.41
CA PHE A 21 0.85 -1.47 -3.98
C PHE A 21 0.97 0.02 -3.77
N HIS A 22 0.94 0.80 -4.84
CA HIS A 22 1.13 2.24 -4.77
C HIS A 22 -0.07 2.95 -5.40
N TYR A 23 -0.65 3.89 -4.67
CA TYR A 23 -1.75 4.71 -5.12
C TYR A 23 -1.42 6.20 -4.92
N GLN A 24 -1.50 6.97 -6.00
CA GLN A 24 -1.20 8.40 -6.01
C GLN A 24 -2.25 9.20 -6.77
N ASP A 25 -2.32 10.50 -6.47
CA ASP A 25 -3.22 11.41 -7.16
C ASP A 25 -2.67 11.88 -8.52
N ASN A 26 -3.41 12.77 -9.17
CA ASN A 26 -3.07 13.29 -10.48
C ASN A 26 -1.83 14.19 -10.52
N GLU A 27 -1.38 14.69 -9.38
CA GLU A 27 -0.17 15.50 -9.18
C GLU A 27 1.02 14.63 -8.76
N GLY A 28 0.85 13.30 -8.68
CA GLY A 28 1.88 12.37 -8.25
C GLY A 28 2.09 12.35 -6.73
N ARG A 29 1.18 12.93 -5.95
CA ARG A 29 1.25 12.89 -4.50
C ARG A 29 0.79 11.52 -4.01
N LEU A 30 1.61 10.92 -3.14
CA LEU A 30 1.29 9.66 -2.49
C LEU A 30 -0.02 9.78 -1.71
N ILE A 31 -1.01 8.94 -2.03
CA ILE A 31 -2.22 8.80 -1.22
C ILE A 31 -1.99 7.70 -0.20
N VAL A 32 -1.59 6.51 -0.67
CA VAL A 32 -1.25 5.37 0.16
C VAL A 32 -0.35 4.40 -0.60
N ARG A 33 0.61 3.79 0.10
CA ARG A 33 1.43 2.69 -0.42
C ARG A 33 1.55 1.60 0.63
N TRP A 34 1.32 0.36 0.23
CA TRP A 34 1.58 -0.82 1.04
C TRP A 34 2.80 -1.54 0.47
N ASP A 35 3.79 -1.81 1.29
CA ASP A 35 4.92 -2.65 0.89
C ASP A 35 5.55 -3.37 2.10
N ASN A 36 6.48 -4.27 1.83
CA ASN A 36 7.14 -5.09 2.84
C ASN A 36 8.65 -4.91 2.85
N ALA A 37 9.14 -3.74 2.42
CA ALA A 37 10.57 -3.47 2.46
C ALA A 37 11.04 -3.30 3.93
N LYS A 38 12.18 -3.92 4.25
CA LYS A 38 12.67 -4.13 5.62
C LYS A 38 13.36 -2.89 6.22
N HIS A 39 12.70 -1.74 6.20
CA HIS A 39 13.26 -0.48 6.72
C HIS A 39 12.46 0.14 7.88
N HIS A 40 11.33 -0.46 8.28
CA HIS A 40 10.48 0.02 9.39
C HIS A 40 10.31 -1.02 10.52
N PRO A 41 11.38 -1.44 11.22
CA PRO A 41 11.32 -2.43 12.31
C PRO A 41 10.47 -1.99 13.51
N GLU A 42 10.16 -0.70 13.64
CA GLU A 42 9.32 -0.13 14.68
C GLU A 42 7.82 -0.45 14.55
N VAL A 43 7.40 -0.95 13.38
CA VAL A 43 5.99 -1.24 13.08
C VAL A 43 5.62 -2.63 13.60
N ASN A 44 4.48 -2.76 14.29
CA ASN A 44 4.04 -4.02 14.89
C ASN A 44 3.83 -5.18 13.89
N THR A 45 3.59 -4.84 12.62
CA THR A 45 3.34 -5.77 11.51
C THR A 45 4.60 -6.02 10.66
N TYR A 46 5.79 -5.62 11.14
CA TYR A 46 7.04 -5.76 10.41
C TYR A 46 7.22 -7.16 9.77
N PRO A 47 7.60 -7.24 8.47
CA PRO A 47 8.03 -6.14 7.61
C PRO A 47 6.89 -5.38 6.91
N ASP A 48 5.66 -5.82 7.06
CA ASP A 48 4.50 -5.22 6.40
C ASP A 48 4.15 -3.88 7.04
N HIS A 49 3.92 -2.89 6.19
CA HIS A 49 3.54 -1.55 6.62
C HIS A 49 2.84 -0.82 5.47
N LYS A 50 2.22 0.32 5.80
CA LYS A 50 1.72 1.24 4.80
C LYS A 50 2.18 2.68 5.07
N HIS A 51 2.49 3.40 3.99
CA HIS A 51 2.71 4.84 4.01
C HIS A 51 1.41 5.55 3.65
N VAL A 52 0.99 6.54 4.42
CA VAL A 52 -0.29 7.25 4.21
C VAL A 52 -0.05 8.73 4.01
N LYS A 53 -0.42 9.29 2.85
CA LYS A 53 -0.24 10.71 2.44
C LYS A 53 1.21 11.20 2.32
N ALA A 54 2.17 10.57 2.99
CA ALA A 54 3.58 10.94 2.95
C ALA A 54 4.47 9.72 3.24
N GLU A 55 5.67 9.71 2.68
CA GLU A 55 6.67 8.65 2.88
C GLU A 55 7.02 8.46 4.37
N GLY A 56 7.04 9.52 5.18
CA GLY A 56 7.36 9.43 6.61
C GLY A 56 6.19 9.01 7.51
N ASN A 57 4.96 8.95 6.98
CA ASN A 57 3.79 8.60 7.78
C ASN A 57 3.48 7.10 7.63
N VAL A 58 4.11 6.30 8.49
CA VAL A 58 4.08 4.84 8.44
C VAL A 58 3.09 4.29 9.45
N GLU A 59 2.21 3.40 9.00
CA GLU A 59 1.20 2.74 9.81
C GLU A 59 1.34 1.21 9.71
N SER A 60 0.90 0.52 10.77
CA SER A 60 0.79 -0.94 10.75
C SER A 60 -0.25 -1.38 9.72
N SER A 61 0.07 -2.44 8.99
CA SER A 61 -0.84 -3.08 8.04
C SER A 61 -0.44 -4.54 7.91
N ASP A 62 -1.40 -5.45 8.08
CA ASP A 62 -1.19 -6.84 7.67
C ASP A 62 -0.90 -6.92 6.17
N THR A 63 -0.28 -8.01 5.72
CA THR A 63 -0.05 -8.28 4.29
C THR A 63 -1.38 -8.21 3.51
N PRO A 64 -1.60 -7.22 2.63
CA PRO A 64 -2.86 -7.10 1.93
C PRO A 64 -2.85 -7.87 0.61
N GLY A 65 -3.99 -8.45 0.24
CA GLY A 65 -4.26 -8.91 -1.12
C GLY A 65 -4.85 -7.79 -1.98
N LEU A 66 -4.82 -7.94 -3.30
CA LEU A 66 -5.28 -6.91 -4.25
C LEU A 66 -6.72 -6.44 -3.96
N ILE A 67 -7.64 -7.36 -3.64
CA ILE A 67 -9.04 -7.02 -3.36
C ILE A 67 -9.15 -6.06 -2.16
N LYS A 68 -8.47 -6.35 -1.04
CA LYS A 68 -8.46 -5.47 0.13
C LYS A 68 -7.86 -4.10 -0.18
N VAL A 69 -6.81 -4.06 -1.01
CA VAL A 69 -6.19 -2.79 -1.46
C VAL A 69 -7.19 -1.95 -2.25
N LEU A 70 -7.89 -2.55 -3.21
CA LEU A 70 -8.88 -1.86 -4.03
C LEU A 70 -10.09 -1.40 -3.19
N GLU A 71 -10.53 -2.19 -2.22
CA GLU A 71 -11.58 -1.81 -1.27
C GLU A 71 -11.15 -0.59 -0.44
N GLU A 72 -9.93 -0.57 0.12
CA GLU A 72 -9.43 0.57 0.89
C GLU A 72 -9.28 1.82 0.00
N ILE A 73 -8.81 1.68 -1.24
CA ILE A 73 -8.76 2.79 -2.21
C ILE A 73 -10.17 3.33 -2.49
N ASN A 74 -11.12 2.44 -2.77
CA ASN A 74 -12.49 2.82 -3.07
C ASN A 74 -13.14 3.57 -1.89
N ASN A 75 -12.93 3.10 -0.66
CA ASN A 75 -13.42 3.78 0.55
C ASN A 75 -12.82 5.19 0.67
N LYS A 76 -11.52 5.37 0.41
CA LYS A 76 -10.88 6.70 0.42
C LYS A 76 -11.42 7.63 -0.67
N ILE A 77 -11.73 7.09 -1.85
CA ILE A 77 -12.35 7.88 -2.93
C ILE A 77 -13.76 8.33 -2.51
N ILE A 78 -14.57 7.44 -1.95
CA ILE A 78 -15.94 7.76 -1.50
C ILE A 78 -15.91 8.81 -0.37
N GLU A 79 -15.08 8.61 0.65
CA GLU A 79 -14.89 9.56 1.76
C GLU A 79 -14.46 10.95 1.27
N GLY A 80 -13.56 11.01 0.28
CA GLY A 80 -13.11 12.27 -0.33
C GLY A 80 -14.12 12.90 -1.29
N SER A 81 -15.10 12.13 -1.77
CA SER A 81 -16.11 12.58 -2.73
C SER A 81 -17.40 13.11 -2.07
N GLY A 82 -17.51 13.02 -0.73
CA GLY A 82 -18.62 13.60 0.03
C GLY A 82 -19.98 12.94 -0.22
N TYR A 83 -19.99 11.67 -0.61
CA TYR A 83 -21.20 10.83 -0.63
C TYR A 83 -21.48 10.22 0.74
#